data_AF-A0A673WDD7-F1
#
_entry.id   AF-A0A673WDD7-F1
#
_cell.length_a   1.000
_cell.length_b   1.000
_cell.length_c   1.000
_cell.angle_alpha   90.00
_cell.angle_beta   90.00
_cell.angle_gamma   90.00
#
_symmetry.space_group_name_H-M   'P 1'
#
loop_
_entity.id
_entity.type
_entity.pdbx_description
1 polymer ?
#
loop_
_entity_poly.entity_id
_entity_poly.type
_entity_poly.pdbx_seq_one_letter_code
_entity_poly.pdbx_strand_id
1 'polypeptide(L)'
;MRTRIRVILHSLLLLILVVQVSRPVCVDVPSETEAVVGNPMKLTCISCMKREEVSAETRVDWYYIPPDEGPIPIYLFDGHPRELEGPWRGRLVWNGSKDLQELSISILNVTMNDTGTYNCVVFRQFEFDSYSHSVTKTLVINLVVREEASDDTTALYSEIMMYVLLVFLTCWLLVEMVYCYRKISKSDEQAQDTATNYLAIPSENKGNLGVPVTE
;
A
#
# COMPACT_ATOMS: atom_id res chain seq x y z
N MET A 1 1.45 26.94 -29.33
CA MET A 1 2.51 26.57 -28.35
C MET A 1 2.35 27.24 -26.98
N ARG A 2 2.28 28.58 -26.91
CA ARG A 2 2.29 29.36 -25.65
C ARG A 2 1.12 29.11 -24.68
N THR A 3 -0.07 28.80 -25.21
CA THR A 3 -1.27 28.46 -24.42
C THR A 3 -1.18 27.06 -23.79
N ARG A 4 -0.66 26.06 -24.51
CA ARG A 4 -0.46 24.71 -23.96
C ARG A 4 0.55 24.70 -22.81
N ILE A 5 1.65 25.46 -22.93
CA ILE A 5 2.67 25.58 -21.88
C ILE A 5 2.11 26.25 -20.62
N ARG A 6 1.27 27.28 -20.77
CA ARG A 6 0.60 27.92 -19.62
C ARG A 6 -0.39 26.99 -18.92
N VAL A 7 -1.15 26.21 -19.67
CA VAL A 7 -2.08 25.21 -19.10
C VAL A 7 -1.30 24.15 -18.34
N ILE A 8 -0.22 23.61 -18.93
CA ILE A 8 0.65 22.63 -18.28
C ILE A 8 1.27 23.20 -16.99
N LEU A 9 1.74 24.43 -17.02
CA LEU A 9 2.33 25.10 -15.86
C LEU A 9 1.30 25.34 -14.74
N HIS A 10 0.08 25.75 -15.10
CA HIS A 10 -1.00 25.90 -14.12
C HIS A 10 -1.43 24.56 -13.53
N SER A 11 -1.53 23.50 -14.34
CA SER A 11 -1.84 22.15 -13.82
C SER A 11 -0.73 21.61 -12.92
N LEU A 12 0.54 21.88 -13.24
CA LEU A 12 1.68 21.52 -12.38
C LEU A 12 1.68 22.29 -11.07
N LEU A 13 1.40 23.60 -11.13
CA LEU A 13 1.28 24.43 -9.94
C LEU A 13 0.14 23.96 -9.02
N LEU A 14 -0.99 23.59 -9.61
CA LEU A 14 -2.15 23.06 -8.88
C LEU A 14 -1.82 21.70 -8.24
N LEU A 15 -1.09 20.84 -8.95
CA LEU A 15 -0.61 19.56 -8.42
C LEU A 15 0.33 19.75 -7.22
N ILE A 16 1.29 20.69 -7.34
CA ILE A 16 2.25 21.01 -6.26
C ILE A 16 1.51 21.55 -5.02
N LEU A 17 0.51 22.42 -5.23
CA LEU A 17 -0.32 22.96 -4.13
C LEU A 17 -1.14 21.88 -3.43
N VAL A 18 -1.67 20.89 -4.16
CA VAL A 18 -2.40 19.75 -3.57
C VAL A 18 -1.47 18.83 -2.77
N VAL A 19 -0.25 18.60 -3.27
CA VAL A 19 0.76 17.77 -2.57
C VAL A 19 1.25 18.42 -1.27
N GLN A 20 1.23 19.76 -1.16
CA GLN A 20 1.62 20.47 0.07
C GLN A 20 0.65 20.31 1.24
N VAL A 21 -0.53 19.70 1.04
CA VAL A 21 -1.55 19.54 2.09
C VAL A 21 -1.42 18.23 2.88
N SER A 22 -0.55 17.30 2.48
CA SER A 22 -0.34 16.07 3.26
C SER A 22 0.44 16.39 4.54
N ARG A 23 -0.28 16.53 5.66
CA ARG A 23 0.30 16.56 7.00
C ARG A 23 0.67 15.14 7.44
N PRO A 24 1.79 14.96 8.16
CA PRO A 24 2.06 13.68 8.82
C PRO A 24 0.95 13.39 9.83
N VAL A 25 0.51 12.13 9.88
CA VAL A 25 -0.53 11.66 10.81
C VAL A 25 0.01 10.42 11.51
N CYS A 26 -0.19 10.34 12.83
CA CYS A 26 0.09 9.13 13.58
C CYS A 26 -1.02 8.11 13.33
N VAL A 27 -0.64 6.87 13.05
CA VAL A 27 -1.56 5.74 12.86
C VAL A 27 -1.14 4.60 13.77
N ASP A 28 -2.09 4.06 14.52
CA ASP A 28 -1.87 2.85 15.31
C ASP A 28 -1.77 1.64 14.35
N VAL A 29 -0.57 1.09 14.20
CA VAL A 29 -0.29 -0.09 13.37
C VAL A 29 0.08 -1.26 14.28
N PRO A 30 -0.48 -2.47 14.06
CA PRO A 30 -0.08 -3.65 14.81
C PRO A 30 1.37 -4.05 14.53
N SER A 31 2.03 -4.65 15.51
CA SER A 31 3.38 -5.20 15.32
C SER A 31 3.35 -6.42 14.42
N GLU A 32 4.47 -6.62 13.71
CA GLU A 32 4.79 -7.90 13.09
C GLU A 32 4.84 -9.01 14.16
N THR A 33 4.36 -10.19 13.79
CA THR A 33 4.19 -11.35 14.69
C THR A 33 5.20 -12.46 14.43
N GLU A 34 5.97 -12.37 13.35
CA GLU A 34 6.96 -13.39 12.99
C GLU A 34 8.36 -12.78 12.97
N ALA A 35 9.32 -13.50 13.54
CA ALA A 35 10.73 -13.11 13.52
C ALA A 35 11.61 -14.27 13.07
N VAL A 36 12.75 -13.93 12.48
CA VAL A 36 13.75 -14.90 12.00
C VAL A 36 14.88 -15.00 13.01
N VAL A 37 15.30 -16.24 13.32
CA VAL A 37 16.45 -16.50 14.22
C VAL A 37 17.69 -15.74 13.76
N GLY A 38 18.39 -15.13 14.72
CA GLY A 38 19.64 -14.37 14.51
C GLY A 38 19.43 -12.94 14.02
N ASN A 39 18.29 -12.64 13.39
CA ASN A 39 17.98 -11.29 12.94
C ASN A 39 17.41 -10.43 14.08
N PRO A 40 17.59 -9.10 14.03
CA PRO A 40 16.91 -8.21 14.97
C PRO A 40 15.42 -8.13 14.65
N MET A 41 14.58 -8.15 15.68
CA MET A 41 13.13 -8.00 15.56
C MET A 41 12.67 -6.73 16.28
N LYS A 42 11.80 -5.94 15.65
CA LYS A 42 11.17 -4.77 16.26
C LYS A 42 9.77 -5.11 16.75
N LEU A 43 9.56 -5.03 18.06
CA LEU A 43 8.24 -5.10 18.66
C LEU A 43 7.61 -3.71 18.62
N THR A 44 6.68 -3.52 17.69
CA THR A 44 6.08 -2.22 17.43
C THR A 44 4.98 -1.92 18.43
N CYS A 45 5.12 -0.83 19.18
CA CYS A 45 4.09 -0.34 20.08
C CYS A 45 3.81 1.12 19.77
N ILE A 46 2.71 1.36 19.07
CA ILE A 46 2.26 2.72 18.73
C ILE A 46 0.99 3.02 19.51
N SER A 47 0.99 4.19 20.15
CA SER A 47 -0.18 4.72 20.83
C SER A 47 -0.31 6.18 20.44
N CYS A 48 -1.06 6.45 19.39
CA CYS A 48 -1.25 7.82 18.92
C CYS A 48 -2.05 8.65 19.94
N MET A 49 -1.61 9.88 20.17
CA MET A 49 -2.40 10.83 20.95
C MET A 49 -3.60 11.28 20.12
N LYS A 50 -4.77 11.43 20.75
CA LYS A 50 -5.95 11.97 20.05
C LYS A 50 -5.75 13.41 19.59
N ARG A 51 -4.88 14.13 20.29
CA ARG A 51 -4.61 15.55 20.13
C ARG A 51 -3.13 15.79 20.40
N GLU A 52 -2.39 16.20 19.39
CA GLU A 52 -0.92 16.30 19.44
C GLU A 52 -0.45 17.55 20.21
N GLU A 53 -1.26 18.61 20.23
CA GLU A 53 -0.92 19.85 20.93
C GLU A 53 -0.97 19.76 22.46
N VAL A 54 -1.48 18.66 23.03
CA VAL A 54 -1.58 18.46 24.48
C VAL A 54 -0.34 17.71 24.98
N SER A 55 0.41 18.32 25.89
CA SER A 55 1.53 17.65 26.56
C SER A 55 1.04 16.56 27.50
N ALA A 56 1.70 15.40 27.46
CA ALA A 56 1.43 14.28 28.33
C ALA A 56 2.72 13.67 28.87
N GLU A 57 2.75 13.39 30.17
CA GLU A 57 3.79 12.56 30.76
C GLU A 57 3.51 11.10 30.36
N THR A 58 4.48 10.46 29.71
CA THR A 58 4.33 9.10 29.16
C THR A 58 5.26 8.14 29.89
N ARG A 59 4.67 7.07 30.42
CA ARG A 59 5.36 5.92 31.00
C ARG A 59 4.98 4.66 30.23
N VAL A 60 5.95 3.80 29.98
CA VAL A 60 5.71 2.53 29.26
C VAL A 60 6.34 1.39 30.02
N ASP A 61 5.52 0.40 30.35
CA ASP A 61 5.94 -0.83 30.98
C ASP A 61 5.80 -1.97 29.96
N TRP A 62 6.92 -2.60 29.60
CA TRP A 62 6.94 -3.77 28.75
C TRP A 62 7.00 -5.04 29.60
N TYR A 63 6.15 -6.01 29.25
CA TYR A 63 6.08 -7.29 29.91
C TYR A 63 6.25 -8.43 28.90
N TYR A 64 6.88 -9.50 29.34
CA TYR A 64 6.80 -10.81 28.72
C TYR A 64 5.85 -11.69 29.51
N ILE A 65 4.93 -12.34 28.82
CA ILE A 65 3.93 -13.24 29.39
C ILE A 65 4.28 -14.67 28.96
N PRO A 66 4.92 -15.44 29.85
CA PRO A 66 5.05 -16.89 29.64
C PRO A 66 3.67 -17.56 29.67
N PRO A 67 3.50 -18.73 29.03
CA PRO A 67 2.20 -19.41 28.98
C PRO A 67 1.67 -19.86 30.35
N ASP A 68 2.57 -20.19 31.28
CA ASP A 68 2.23 -20.84 32.56
C ASP A 68 2.47 -19.97 33.81
N GLU A 69 3.01 -18.75 33.66
CA GLU A 69 3.33 -17.85 34.78
C GLU A 69 2.73 -16.44 34.59
N GLY A 70 2.91 -15.57 35.59
CA GLY A 70 2.46 -14.18 35.54
C GLY A 70 3.33 -13.29 34.62
N PRO A 71 2.88 -12.07 34.30
CA PRO A 71 3.62 -11.13 33.47
C PRO A 71 4.94 -10.71 34.13
N ILE A 72 6.04 -10.86 33.40
CA ILE A 72 7.40 -10.52 33.84
C ILE A 72 7.80 -9.18 33.20
N PRO A 73 8.15 -8.14 33.97
CA PRO A 73 8.55 -6.85 33.39
C PRO A 73 9.95 -6.95 32.78
N ILE A 74 10.11 -6.53 31.52
CA ILE A 74 11.36 -6.66 30.74
C ILE A 74 12.00 -5.31 30.38
N TYR A 75 11.19 -4.25 30.25
CA TYR A 75 11.68 -2.93 29.87
C TYR A 75 10.77 -1.85 30.47
N LEU A 76 11.36 -0.73 30.88
CA LEU A 76 10.64 0.41 31.44
C LEU A 76 11.11 1.70 30.76
N PHE A 77 10.17 2.48 30.25
CA PHE A 77 10.40 3.87 29.90
C PHE A 77 9.69 4.77 30.90
N ASP A 78 10.46 5.58 31.61
CA ASP A 78 9.96 6.55 32.60
C ASP A 78 10.90 7.77 32.60
N GLY A 79 10.65 8.67 31.66
CA GLY A 79 11.56 9.76 31.26
C GLY A 79 12.82 9.30 30.53
N HIS A 80 13.40 8.17 30.93
CA HIS A 80 14.56 7.54 30.31
C HIS A 80 14.30 6.03 30.12
N PRO A 81 14.79 5.44 29.01
CA PRO A 81 14.68 4.01 28.78
C PRO A 81 15.59 3.22 29.73
N ARG A 82 15.05 2.19 30.37
CA ARG A 82 15.74 1.30 31.30
C ARG A 82 15.38 -0.14 30.99
N GLU A 83 16.39 -0.95 30.72
CA GLU A 83 16.26 -2.39 30.63
C GLU A 83 16.18 -2.99 32.04
N LEU A 84 15.31 -3.99 32.24
CA LEU A 84 15.13 -4.67 33.51
C LEU A 84 15.87 -6.01 33.52
N GLU A 85 16.04 -6.60 34.70
CA GLU A 85 16.68 -7.91 34.86
C GLU A 85 15.83 -9.00 34.20
N GLY A 86 16.47 -9.89 33.45
CA GLY A 86 15.78 -10.98 32.76
C GLY A 86 16.62 -11.62 31.66
N PRO A 87 16.09 -12.64 30.96
CA PRO A 87 16.80 -13.35 29.89
C PRO A 87 17.05 -12.50 28.63
N TRP A 88 16.44 -11.31 28.54
CA TRP A 88 16.64 -10.36 27.45
C TRP A 88 17.75 -9.34 27.71
N ARG A 89 18.35 -9.33 28.91
CA ARG A 89 19.33 -8.32 29.31
C ARG A 89 20.47 -8.19 28.31
N GLY A 90 20.75 -6.95 27.89
CA GLY A 90 21.78 -6.62 26.91
C GLY A 90 21.37 -6.87 25.46
N ARG A 91 20.13 -7.29 25.21
CA ARG A 91 19.58 -7.51 23.85
C ARG A 91 18.43 -6.57 23.51
N LEU A 92 17.83 -5.88 24.49
CA LEU A 92 16.73 -4.94 24.22
C LEU A 92 17.26 -3.54 23.93
N VAL A 93 16.81 -2.97 22.82
CA VAL A 93 17.13 -1.60 22.40
C VAL A 93 15.85 -0.79 22.29
N TRP A 94 15.87 0.42 22.83
CA TRP A 94 14.79 1.38 22.66
C TRP A 94 14.74 1.88 21.21
N ASN A 95 13.58 1.76 20.56
CA ASN A 95 13.34 2.22 19.20
C ASN A 95 12.07 3.07 19.10
N GLY A 96 11.84 3.89 20.13
CA GLY A 96 10.72 4.81 20.19
C GLY A 96 11.04 6.18 19.59
N SER A 97 10.00 6.92 19.24
CA SER A 97 10.08 8.24 18.62
C SER A 97 10.23 9.36 19.66
N LYS A 98 10.73 10.53 19.22
CA LYS A 98 10.99 11.68 20.11
C LYS A 98 9.71 12.30 20.68
N ASP A 99 8.62 12.24 19.93
CA ASP A 99 7.27 12.66 20.31
C ASP A 99 6.54 11.64 21.20
N LEU A 100 7.19 10.51 21.53
CA LEU A 100 6.67 9.46 22.40
C LEU A 100 5.32 8.88 21.93
N GLN A 101 5.03 8.97 20.63
CA GLN A 101 3.88 8.31 20.01
C GLN A 101 4.20 6.86 19.66
N GLU A 102 5.42 6.62 19.18
CA GLU A 102 5.99 5.30 19.01
C GLU A 102 6.87 4.93 20.20
N LEU A 103 6.60 3.78 20.80
CA LEU A 103 7.13 3.32 22.07
C LEU A 103 7.72 1.91 21.93
N SER A 104 8.20 1.62 20.72
CA SER A 104 8.68 0.33 20.26
C SER A 104 10.03 -0.04 20.88
N ILE A 105 10.25 -1.33 21.08
CA ILE A 105 11.55 -1.90 21.47
C ILE A 105 12.03 -2.86 20.39
N SER A 106 13.33 -3.09 20.30
CA SER A 106 13.92 -4.05 19.36
C SER A 106 14.73 -5.09 20.13
N ILE A 107 14.49 -6.37 19.82
CA ILE A 107 15.22 -7.50 20.35
C ILE A 107 16.36 -7.79 19.37
N LEU A 108 17.60 -7.68 19.83
CA LEU A 108 18.79 -8.05 19.07
C LEU A 108 19.05 -9.55 19.16
N ASN A 109 19.54 -10.13 18.06
CA ASN A 109 19.89 -11.54 17.95
C ASN A 109 18.78 -12.45 18.49
N VAL A 110 17.65 -12.48 17.78
CA VAL A 110 16.47 -13.24 18.19
C VAL A 110 16.78 -14.74 18.22
N THR A 111 16.26 -15.42 19.24
CA THR A 111 16.42 -16.87 19.46
C THR A 111 15.05 -17.53 19.56
N MET A 112 14.99 -18.86 19.38
CA MET A 112 13.72 -19.61 19.47
C MET A 112 13.00 -19.44 20.82
N ASN A 113 13.76 -19.21 21.89
CA ASN A 113 13.24 -18.99 23.25
C ASN A 113 12.55 -17.63 23.42
N ASP A 114 12.72 -16.70 22.48
CA ASP A 114 12.05 -15.39 22.52
C ASP A 114 10.59 -15.48 22.02
N THR A 115 10.16 -16.65 21.54
CA THR A 115 8.76 -16.94 21.18
C THR A 115 7.85 -16.82 22.39
N GLY A 116 6.80 -16.01 22.29
CA GLY A 116 5.84 -15.82 23.37
C GLY A 116 4.99 -14.56 23.20
N THR A 117 4.30 -14.18 24.26
CA THR A 117 3.41 -13.02 24.25
C THR A 117 4.08 -11.85 24.97
N TYR A 118 4.11 -10.69 24.31
CA TYR A 118 4.67 -9.45 24.82
C TYR A 118 3.56 -8.42 24.98
N ASN A 119 3.56 -7.73 26.12
CA ASN A 119 2.62 -6.65 26.39
C ASN A 119 3.35 -5.33 26.51
N CYS A 120 2.85 -4.33 25.80
CA CYS A 120 3.23 -2.93 25.96
C CYS A 120 2.09 -2.21 26.70
N VAL A 121 2.34 -1.80 27.94
CA VAL A 121 1.40 -1.04 28.75
C VAL A 121 1.82 0.43 28.72
N VAL A 122 1.06 1.24 28.00
CA VAL A 122 1.31 2.67 27.84
C VAL A 122 0.43 3.43 28.82
N PHE A 123 1.04 4.03 29.83
CA PHE A 123 0.40 4.97 30.73
C PHE A 123 0.70 6.40 30.28
N ARG A 124 -0.34 7.22 30.13
CA ARG A 124 -0.20 8.65 29.88
C ARG A 124 -1.00 9.45 30.86
N GLN A 125 -0.35 10.46 31.43
CA GLN A 125 -0.99 11.48 32.25
C GLN A 125 -1.02 12.79 31.46
N PHE A 126 -2.22 13.19 31.06
CA PHE A 126 -2.47 14.46 30.38
C PHE A 126 -2.69 15.54 31.43
N GLU A 127 -1.94 16.63 31.30
CA GLU A 127 -2.09 17.81 32.15
C GLU A 127 -2.84 18.89 31.35
N PHE A 128 -4.04 19.25 31.81
CA PHE A 128 -4.82 20.35 31.29
C PHE A 128 -4.88 21.46 32.34
N ASP A 129 -5.16 22.70 31.92
CA ASP A 129 -5.18 23.88 32.81
C ASP A 129 -6.08 23.73 34.06
N SER A 130 -7.10 22.89 34.00
CA SER A 130 -8.11 22.74 35.06
C SER A 130 -8.22 21.34 35.68
N TYR A 131 -7.61 20.31 35.08
CA TYR A 131 -7.65 18.95 35.60
C TYR A 131 -6.56 18.08 34.97
N SER A 132 -6.19 17.01 35.66
CA SER A 132 -5.32 15.94 35.14
C SER A 132 -6.15 14.71 34.77
N HIS A 133 -5.87 14.09 33.62
CA HIS A 133 -6.52 12.85 33.20
C HIS A 133 -5.48 11.81 32.83
N SER A 134 -5.60 10.60 33.39
CA SER A 134 -4.71 9.48 33.08
C SER A 134 -5.42 8.44 32.21
N VAL A 135 -4.73 7.96 31.18
CA VAL A 135 -5.19 6.88 30.30
C VAL A 135 -4.14 5.78 30.28
N THR A 136 -4.61 4.53 30.33
CA THR A 136 -3.76 3.36 30.14
C THR A 136 -4.23 2.58 28.92
N LYS A 137 -3.31 2.26 28.01
CA LYS A 137 -3.58 1.42 26.84
C LYS A 137 -2.62 0.25 26.85
N THR A 138 -3.16 -0.96 26.71
CA THR A 138 -2.35 -2.19 26.63
C THR A 138 -2.41 -2.74 25.22
N LEU A 139 -1.25 -2.99 24.63
CA LEU A 139 -1.11 -3.67 23.35
C LEU A 139 -0.46 -5.04 23.59
N VAL A 140 -1.03 -6.07 22.98
CA VAL A 140 -0.58 -7.46 23.09
C VAL A 140 0.00 -7.87 21.75
N ILE A 141 1.21 -8.44 21.77
CA ILE A 141 1.95 -8.88 20.59
C ILE A 141 2.31 -10.34 20.81
N ASN A 142 1.87 -11.22 19.91
CA ASN A 142 2.24 -12.63 19.92
C ASN A 142 3.38 -12.84 18.92
N LEU A 143 4.59 -13.05 19.44
CA LEU A 143 5.79 -13.26 18.63
C LEU A 143 6.04 -14.75 18.45
N VAL A 144 6.18 -15.17 17.20
CA VAL A 144 6.60 -16.51 16.81
C VAL A 144 7.93 -16.43 16.09
N VAL A 145 8.95 -17.08 16.64
CA VAL A 145 10.28 -17.13 16.03
C VAL A 145 10.37 -18.36 15.12
N ARG A 146 10.86 -18.16 13.89
CA ARG A 146 11.10 -19.20 12.89
C ARG A 146 12.56 -19.15 12.44
N GLU A 147 13.07 -20.28 11.95
CA GLU A 147 14.42 -20.35 11.37
C GLU A 147 14.52 -19.61 10.04
N GLU A 148 13.44 -19.62 9.25
CA GLU A 148 13.34 -18.94 7.96
C GLU A 148 12.10 -18.03 7.94
N ALA A 149 12.18 -16.95 7.16
CA ALA A 149 11.04 -16.06 6.95
C ALA A 149 9.93 -16.80 6.21
N SER A 150 8.68 -16.62 6.63
CA SER A 150 7.54 -17.14 5.88
C SER A 150 7.29 -16.28 4.63
N ASP A 151 6.88 -16.92 3.55
CA ASP A 151 6.43 -16.19 2.37
C ASP A 151 5.06 -15.56 2.65
N ASP A 152 4.94 -14.26 2.36
CA ASP A 152 3.65 -13.57 2.43
C ASP A 152 2.75 -14.10 1.30
N THR A 153 1.86 -15.02 1.68
CA THR A 153 0.85 -15.60 0.78
C THR A 153 0.01 -14.54 0.07
N THR A 154 -0.20 -13.37 0.69
CA THR A 154 -0.94 -12.25 0.10
C THR A 154 -0.16 -11.64 -1.05
N ALA A 155 1.14 -11.39 -0.83
CA ALA A 155 2.03 -10.84 -1.84
C ALA A 155 2.12 -11.79 -3.05
N LEU A 156 2.35 -13.08 -2.80
CA LEU A 156 2.38 -14.12 -3.83
C LEU A 156 1.08 -14.16 -4.65
N TYR A 157 -0.07 -14.14 -3.98
CA TYR A 157 -1.37 -14.15 -4.64
C TYR A 157 -1.59 -12.90 -5.50
N SER A 158 -1.22 -11.73 -4.98
CA SER A 158 -1.35 -10.46 -5.70
C SER A 158 -0.49 -10.41 -6.97
N GLU A 159 0.71 -10.97 -6.91
CA GLU A 159 1.61 -11.08 -8.06
C GLU A 159 1.02 -11.99 -9.14
N ILE A 160 0.54 -13.18 -8.75
CA ILE A 160 -0.08 -14.13 -9.68
C ILE A 160 -1.33 -13.50 -10.33
N MET A 161 -2.20 -12.87 -9.53
CA MET A 161 -3.41 -12.21 -10.04
C MET A 161 -3.09 -11.07 -11.01
N MET A 162 -2.04 -10.29 -10.74
CA MET A 162 -1.57 -9.25 -11.67
C MET A 162 -1.22 -9.86 -13.04
N TYR A 163 -0.40 -10.93 -13.07
CA TYR A 163 -0.03 -11.57 -14.33
C TYR A 163 -1.23 -12.17 -15.07
N VAL A 164 -2.16 -12.83 -14.36
CA VAL A 164 -3.37 -13.39 -14.96
C VAL A 164 -4.22 -12.30 -15.63
N LEU A 165 -4.42 -11.17 -14.95
CA LEU A 165 -5.17 -10.04 -15.50
C LEU A 165 -4.46 -9.44 -16.71
N LEU A 166 -3.13 -9.30 -16.68
CA LEU A 166 -2.36 -8.79 -17.81
C LEU A 166 -2.47 -9.69 -19.05
N VAL A 167 -2.33 -11.02 -18.88
CA VAL A 167 -2.45 -11.98 -19.99
C VAL A 167 -3.87 -11.99 -20.56
N PHE A 168 -4.89 -11.95 -19.71
CA PHE A 168 -6.28 -11.93 -20.16
C PHE A 168 -6.60 -10.64 -20.95
N LEU A 169 -6.23 -9.48 -20.41
CA LEU A 169 -6.48 -8.19 -21.07
C LEU A 169 -5.70 -8.06 -22.38
N THR A 170 -4.44 -8.51 -22.43
CA THR A 170 -3.66 -8.49 -23.67
C THR A 170 -4.23 -9.43 -24.72
N CYS A 171 -4.66 -10.64 -24.35
CA CYS A 171 -5.33 -11.57 -25.26
C CYS A 171 -6.64 -10.97 -25.80
N TRP A 172 -7.46 -10.37 -24.92
CA TRP A 172 -8.68 -9.68 -25.31
C TRP A 172 -8.41 -8.55 -26.32
N LEU A 173 -7.41 -7.71 -26.05
CA LEU A 173 -7.00 -6.63 -26.97
C LEU A 173 -6.51 -7.19 -28.31
N LEU A 174 -5.75 -8.29 -28.32
CA LEU A 174 -5.31 -8.92 -29.57
C LEU A 174 -6.50 -9.46 -30.37
N VAL A 175 -7.49 -10.06 -29.70
CA VAL A 175 -8.72 -10.52 -30.36
C VAL A 175 -9.46 -9.34 -30.99
N GLU A 176 -9.66 -8.25 -30.26
CA GLU A 176 -10.28 -7.02 -30.78
C GLU A 176 -9.49 -6.41 -31.93
N MET A 177 -8.16 -6.37 -31.83
CA MET A 177 -7.28 -5.87 -32.89
C MET A 177 -7.38 -6.72 -34.16
N VAL A 178 -7.35 -8.05 -34.05
CA VAL A 178 -7.51 -8.97 -35.19
C VAL A 178 -8.91 -8.89 -35.77
N TYR A 179 -9.94 -8.81 -34.91
CA TYR A 179 -11.33 -8.66 -35.33
C TYR A 179 -11.54 -7.36 -36.12
N CYS A 180 -11.07 -6.22 -35.58
CA CYS A 180 -11.13 -4.93 -36.25
C CYS A 180 -10.32 -4.92 -37.55
N TYR A 181 -9.11 -5.48 -37.54
CA TYR A 181 -8.27 -5.58 -38.73
C TYR A 181 -8.97 -6.35 -39.85
N ARG A 182 -9.50 -7.55 -39.55
CA ARG A 182 -10.24 -8.37 -40.54
C ARG A 182 -11.52 -7.70 -41.02
N LYS A 183 -12.19 -6.95 -40.15
CA LYS A 183 -13.40 -6.20 -40.53
C LYS A 183 -13.07 -5.07 -41.49
N ILE A 184 -12.01 -4.29 -41.21
CA ILE A 184 -11.56 -3.19 -42.06
C ILE A 184 -11.04 -3.72 -43.40
N SER A 185 -10.22 -4.77 -43.40
CA SER A 185 -9.68 -5.34 -44.65
C SER A 185 -10.79 -5.78 -45.60
N LYS A 186 -11.83 -6.43 -45.08
CA LYS A 186 -13.01 -6.82 -45.89
C LYS A 186 -13.76 -5.61 -46.44
N SER A 187 -13.87 -4.52 -45.67
CA SER A 187 -14.50 -3.29 -46.19
C SER A 187 -13.66 -2.57 -47.24
N ASP A 188 -12.34 -2.65 -47.15
CA ASP A 188 -11.40 -2.03 -48.11
C ASP A 188 -11.41 -2.76 -49.45
N GLU A 189 -11.40 -4.11 -49.43
CA GLU A 189 -11.61 -4.94 -50.62
C GLU A 189 -12.93 -4.60 -51.32
N GLN A 190 -14.02 -4.47 -50.56
CA GLN A 190 -15.34 -4.12 -51.11
C GLN A 190 -15.40 -2.69 -51.68
N ALA A 191 -14.70 -1.73 -51.07
CA ALA A 191 -14.59 -0.37 -51.59
C ALA A 191 -13.80 -0.32 -52.90
N GLN A 192 -12.74 -1.12 -53.01
CA GLN A 192 -11.92 -1.22 -54.21
C GLN A 192 -12.65 -1.90 -55.37
N ASP A 193 -13.39 -3.00 -55.12
CA ASP A 193 -14.24 -3.63 -56.14
C ASP A 193 -15.32 -2.68 -56.65
N THR A 194 -15.93 -1.90 -55.75
CA THR A 194 -16.95 -0.90 -56.10
C THR A 194 -16.35 0.19 -56.99
N ALA A 195 -15.18 0.75 -56.62
CA ALA A 195 -14.48 1.77 -57.42
C ALA A 195 -14.02 1.22 -58.79
N THR A 196 -13.58 -0.03 -58.84
CA THR A 196 -13.16 -0.68 -60.09
C THR A 196 -14.36 -0.96 -61.00
N ASN A 197 -15.53 -1.28 -60.46
CA ASN A 197 -16.77 -1.44 -61.23
C ASN A 197 -17.21 -0.13 -61.90
N TYR A 198 -17.04 1.02 -61.23
CA TYR A 198 -17.32 2.34 -61.84
C TYR A 198 -16.33 2.71 -62.95
N LEU A 199 -15.08 2.25 -62.86
CA LEU A 199 -14.06 2.48 -63.90
C LEU A 199 -14.16 1.49 -65.06
N ALA A 200 -14.80 0.34 -64.86
CA ALA A 200 -14.96 -0.71 -65.87
C ALA A 200 -16.23 -0.60 -66.72
N ILE A 201 -17.03 0.47 -66.58
CA ILE A 201 -18.15 0.75 -67.50
C ILE A 201 -17.54 1.04 -68.89
N PRO A 202 -17.74 0.19 -69.91
CA PRO A 202 -17.35 0.53 -71.27
C PRO A 202 -18.25 1.68 -71.70
N SER A 203 -17.65 2.77 -72.19
CA SER A 203 -18.38 3.82 -72.90
C SER A 203 -18.87 3.26 -74.24
N GLU A 204 -19.90 2.41 -74.24
CA GLU A 204 -20.52 1.95 -75.47
C GLU A 204 -21.95 2.46 -75.61
N ASN A 205 -22.07 3.29 -76.65
CA ASN A 205 -23.26 3.60 -77.43
C ASN A 205 -24.11 4.83 -77.04
N LYS A 206 -23.65 6.00 -77.49
CA LYS A 206 -24.53 7.08 -77.95
C LYS A 206 -24.44 7.19 -79.47
N GLY A 207 -24.96 6.17 -80.16
CA GLY A 207 -25.15 6.12 -81.61
C GLY A 207 -26.64 6.11 -81.97
N ASN A 208 -27.09 7.23 -82.53
CA ASN A 208 -28.28 7.46 -83.35
C ASN A 208 -29.73 7.37 -82.80
N LEU A 209 -30.33 8.57 -82.83
CA LEU A 209 -31.69 8.92 -83.28
C LEU A 209 -32.56 7.77 -83.85
N GLY A 210 -33.78 7.67 -83.29
CA GLY A 210 -34.92 6.96 -83.87
C GLY A 210 -36.19 7.24 -83.07
N VAL A 211 -36.90 8.30 -83.45
CA VAL A 211 -38.27 8.67 -83.01
C VAL A 211 -39.25 7.99 -83.99
N PRO A 212 -40.56 7.87 -83.70
CA PRO A 212 -41.30 7.13 -82.67
C PRO A 212 -42.24 6.07 -83.34
N VAL A 213 -43.19 5.48 -82.61
CA VAL A 213 -44.65 5.55 -82.89
C VAL A 213 -45.40 4.50 -82.05
N THR A 214 -46.52 4.99 -81.54
CA THR A 214 -47.65 4.47 -80.78
C THR A 214 -48.26 3.14 -81.26
N GLU A 215 -48.75 2.32 -80.33
CA GLU A 215 -50.17 2.24 -79.92
C GLU A 215 -50.27 1.57 -78.54
#